data_AF-A0A9Q3JFB1-F1
#
_entry.id   AF-A0A9Q3JFB1-F1
#
_cell.length_a   1.000
_cell.length_b   1.000
_cell.length_c   1.000
_cell.angle_alpha   90.00
_cell.angle_beta   90.00
_cell.angle_gamma   90.00
#
_symmetry.space_group_name_H-M   'P 1'
#
loop_
_entity.id
_entity.type
_entity.pdbx_description
1 polymer ?
#
loop_
_entity_poly.entity_id
_entity_poly.type
_entity_poly.pdbx_seq_one_letter_code
_entity_poly.pdbx_strand_id
1 'polypeptide(L)'
;MLRKNIPAFAIGEESLGKIKGHGIDLYLDVKRPYPPMLRGPPYPASLGTRKEIEKNINELLEMDVIRKIRHNKIVKITTPVLITWNDGKSRLCGDFRALNNCTKADRYPILRIPHALDKLAKAKCLTKMDCMKGFHQNGVKTNSMELLRIISHMSIYEYTRMPFGIKKCTSPLPKDDGHYISRRNTRRLDSSIYLRHHHILRDMGGPCAVHRQSTN
;
A
#
# COMPACT_ATOMS: atom_id res chain seq x y z
N MET A 1 -17.42 -15.12 -13.30
CA MET A 1 -16.38 -14.11 -13.01
C MET A 1 -15.42 -14.62 -11.95
N LEU A 2 -15.88 -14.89 -10.71
CA LEU A 2 -15.03 -15.39 -9.60
C LEU A 2 -14.29 -16.70 -9.94
N ARG A 3 -14.99 -17.75 -10.37
CA ARG A 3 -14.37 -19.06 -10.69
C ARG A 3 -13.36 -19.05 -11.85
N LYS A 4 -13.44 -18.08 -12.78
CA LYS A 4 -12.51 -17.96 -13.92
C LYS A 4 -11.30 -17.07 -13.62
N ASN A 5 -11.40 -16.21 -12.60
CA ASN A 5 -10.39 -15.22 -12.22
C ASN A 5 -10.08 -15.30 -10.72
N ILE A 6 -10.04 -16.53 -10.19
CA ILE A 6 -9.73 -16.81 -8.78
C ILE A 6 -8.48 -16.07 -8.28
N PRO A 7 -7.34 -16.01 -9.01
CA PRO A 7 -6.15 -15.33 -8.49
C PRO A 7 -6.31 -13.80 -8.38
N ALA A 8 -7.32 -13.23 -9.02
CA ALA A 8 -7.57 -11.79 -9.00
C ALA A 8 -8.52 -11.36 -7.89
N PHE A 9 -9.13 -12.28 -7.14
CA PHE A 9 -10.09 -11.96 -6.07
C PHE A 9 -9.59 -12.38 -4.70
N ALA A 10 -9.76 -11.49 -3.72
CA ALA A 10 -9.39 -11.79 -2.34
C ALA A 10 -10.52 -12.62 -1.75
N ILE A 11 -10.29 -13.92 -1.57
CA ILE A 11 -11.28 -14.82 -0.96
C ILE A 11 -11.10 -14.84 0.57
N GLY A 12 -9.92 -14.47 1.09
CA GLY A 12 -9.63 -14.31 2.51
C GLY A 12 -8.59 -13.23 2.78
N GLU A 13 -8.35 -12.90 4.06
CA GLU A 13 -7.44 -11.80 4.47
C GLU A 13 -5.95 -12.13 4.32
N GLU A 14 -5.60 -13.40 4.12
CA GLU A 14 -4.23 -13.94 4.13
C GLU A 14 -3.50 -13.79 2.78
N SER A 15 -4.22 -13.84 1.66
CA SER A 15 -3.60 -13.71 0.34
C SER A 15 -3.38 -12.22 0.01
N LEU A 16 -2.30 -11.64 0.51
CA LEU A 16 -1.85 -10.32 0.09
C LEU A 16 -1.13 -10.42 -1.26
N GLY A 17 -1.69 -9.76 -2.27
CA GLY A 17 -1.07 -9.63 -3.58
C GLY A 17 0.28 -8.92 -3.54
N LYS A 18 1.08 -9.11 -4.59
CA LYS A 18 2.32 -8.34 -4.79
C LYS A 18 2.35 -7.84 -6.22
N ILE A 19 2.38 -6.53 -6.38
CA ILE A 19 2.59 -5.91 -7.68
C ILE A 19 3.98 -6.33 -8.17
N LYS A 20 4.03 -6.99 -9.33
CA LYS A 20 5.26 -7.46 -9.95
C LYS A 20 5.87 -6.33 -10.78
N GLY A 21 7.21 -6.28 -10.85
CA GLY A 21 7.94 -5.29 -11.65
C GLY A 21 8.00 -3.87 -11.07
N HIS A 22 7.28 -3.57 -9.99
CA HIS A 22 7.27 -2.25 -9.37
C HIS A 22 7.73 -2.29 -7.91
N GLY A 23 8.64 -1.38 -7.55
CA GLY A 23 9.07 -1.16 -6.17
C GLY A 23 9.13 0.34 -5.84
N ILE A 24 8.57 0.72 -4.71
CA ILE A 24 8.58 2.10 -4.24
C ILE A 24 9.97 2.46 -3.70
N ASP A 25 10.51 3.55 -4.22
CA ASP A 25 11.71 4.22 -3.69
C ASP A 25 11.35 5.48 -2.90
N LEU A 26 12.05 5.71 -1.79
CA LEU A 26 11.96 6.92 -0.99
C LEU A 26 13.27 7.68 -1.11
N TYR A 27 13.16 8.99 -1.33
CA TYR A 27 14.28 9.91 -1.40
C TYR A 27 14.14 10.94 -0.30
N LEU A 28 15.22 11.16 0.45
CA LEU A 28 15.29 12.20 1.46
C LEU A 28 15.95 13.44 0.87
N ASP A 29 15.47 14.62 1.27
CA ASP A 29 16.10 15.90 0.93
C ASP A 29 17.34 16.16 1.82
N VAL A 30 17.48 15.43 2.92
CA VAL A 30 18.61 15.51 3.85
C VAL A 30 19.72 14.51 3.51
N LYS A 31 20.98 14.95 3.62
CA LYS A 31 22.17 14.10 3.47
C LYS A 31 22.58 13.47 4.80
N ARG A 32 23.46 12.47 4.75
CA ARG A 32 24.04 11.84 5.96
C ARG A 32 25.10 12.79 6.57
N PRO A 33 25.26 12.82 7.91
CA PRO A 33 24.48 12.08 8.92
C PRO A 33 23.05 12.61 9.04
N TYR A 34 22.10 11.69 9.27
CA TYR A 34 20.69 12.05 9.37
C TYR A 34 20.39 12.85 10.65
N PRO A 35 19.43 13.79 10.62
CA PRO A 35 19.08 14.57 11.79
C PRO A 35 18.55 13.69 12.93
N PRO A 36 18.83 14.02 14.21
CA PRO A 36 18.43 13.19 15.36
C PRO A 36 16.93 12.87 15.43
N MET A 37 16.08 13.76 14.91
CA MET A 37 14.62 13.54 14.84
C MET A 37 14.20 12.29 14.04
N LEU A 38 15.06 11.77 13.15
CA LEU A 38 14.80 10.54 12.41
C LEU A 38 15.16 9.28 13.21
N ARG A 39 15.67 9.42 14.42
CA ARG A 39 16.02 8.32 15.32
C ARG A 39 15.24 8.45 16.63
N GLY A 40 13.96 8.15 16.58
CA GLY A 40 13.08 8.17 17.76
C GLY A 40 13.21 6.91 18.62
N PRO A 41 13.19 7.02 19.95
CA PRO A 41 13.02 5.86 20.85
C PRO A 41 11.59 5.32 20.77
N PRO A 42 11.33 4.06 21.16
CA PRO A 42 9.97 3.54 21.22
C PRO A 42 9.13 4.35 22.23
N TYR A 43 7.87 4.61 21.89
CA TYR A 43 6.96 5.28 22.82
C TYR A 43 6.65 4.39 24.04
N PRO A 44 6.54 4.98 25.24
CA PRO A 44 6.01 4.27 26.40
C PRO A 44 4.60 3.75 26.10
N ALA A 45 4.36 2.48 26.41
CA ALA A 45 3.10 1.81 26.16
C ALA A 45 2.64 1.05 27.40
N SER A 46 1.35 1.15 27.72
CA SER A 46 0.72 0.38 28.80
C SER A 46 0.77 -1.13 28.49
N LEU A 47 0.56 -1.98 29.50
CA LEU A 47 0.55 -3.43 29.30
C LEU A 47 -0.50 -3.87 28.27
N GLY A 48 -1.70 -3.26 28.28
CA GLY A 48 -2.74 -3.53 27.28
C GLY A 48 -2.29 -3.13 25.87
N THR A 49 -1.69 -1.95 25.72
CA THR A 49 -1.18 -1.47 24.44
C THR A 49 -0.02 -2.33 23.92
N ARG A 50 0.86 -2.82 24.79
CA ARG A 50 1.98 -3.70 24.40
C ARG A 50 1.49 -5.01 23.79
N LYS A 51 0.45 -5.63 24.38
CA LYS A 51 -0.18 -6.83 23.84
C LYS A 51 -0.74 -6.61 22.44
N GLU A 52 -1.36 -5.46 22.21
CA GLU A 52 -1.88 -5.09 20.88
C GLU A 52 -0.78 -4.82 19.86
N ILE A 53 0.32 -4.19 20.29
CA ILE A 53 1.52 -4.01 19.45
C ILE A 53 2.08 -5.37 19.04
N GLU A 54 2.26 -6.28 19.98
CA GLU A 54 2.76 -7.64 19.75
C GLU A 54 1.87 -8.40 18.75
N LYS A 55 0.55 -8.37 18.98
CA LYS A 55 -0.44 -8.98 18.09
C LYS A 55 -0.33 -8.45 16.66
N ASN A 56 -0.37 -7.13 16.48
CA ASN A 56 -0.29 -6.51 15.16
C ASN A 56 1.07 -6.78 14.47
N ILE A 57 2.17 -6.79 15.23
CA ILE A 57 3.49 -7.12 14.68
C ILE A 57 3.51 -8.56 14.15
N ASN A 58 2.95 -9.50 14.89
CA ASN A 58 2.90 -10.90 14.44
C ASN A 58 2.06 -11.06 13.17
N GLU A 59 0.88 -10.43 13.10
CA GLU A 59 0.05 -10.42 11.89
C GLU A 59 0.82 -9.83 10.68
N LEU A 60 1.56 -8.73 10.87
CA LEU A 60 2.35 -8.12 9.79
C LEU A 60 3.57 -8.96 9.38
N LEU A 61 4.13 -9.76 10.29
CA LEU A 61 5.22 -10.70 10.00
C LEU A 61 4.70 -11.89 9.18
N GLU A 62 3.56 -12.46 9.58
CA GLU A 62 2.90 -13.56 8.85
C GLU A 62 2.51 -13.14 7.42
N MET A 63 2.10 -11.88 7.25
CA MET A 63 1.74 -11.29 5.95
C MET A 63 2.95 -10.87 5.09
N ASP A 64 4.20 -11.06 5.54
CA ASP A 64 5.43 -10.56 4.88
C ASP A 64 5.36 -9.05 4.55
N VAL A 65 4.75 -8.26 5.44
CA VAL A 65 4.68 -6.80 5.35
C VAL A 65 5.87 -6.15 6.04
N ILE A 66 6.31 -6.76 7.15
CA ILE A 66 7.49 -6.36 7.91
C ILE A 66 8.45 -7.54 8.08
N ARG A 67 9.71 -7.23 8.35
CA ARG A 67 10.74 -8.21 8.69
C ARG A 67 11.60 -7.70 9.84
N LYS A 68 12.02 -8.59 10.74
CA LYS A 68 12.98 -8.25 11.81
C LYS A 68 14.35 -7.93 11.22
N ILE A 69 14.99 -6.86 11.71
CA ILE A 69 16.34 -6.49 11.23
C ILE A 69 17.38 -7.54 11.67
N ARG A 70 18.44 -7.71 10.86
CA ARG A 70 19.59 -8.54 11.26
C ARG A 70 20.45 -7.79 12.28
N HIS A 71 21.00 -8.51 13.26
CA HIS A 71 21.81 -7.95 14.34
C HIS A 71 23.06 -7.19 13.87
N ASN A 72 23.59 -7.50 12.69
CA ASN A 72 24.79 -6.87 12.13
C ASN A 72 24.52 -5.55 11.36
N LYS A 73 23.27 -5.09 11.27
CA LYS A 73 22.95 -3.84 10.56
C LYS A 73 23.02 -2.63 11.48
N ILE A 74 23.75 -1.60 11.04
CA ILE A 74 23.75 -0.29 11.70
C ILE A 74 22.39 0.38 11.48
N VAL A 75 21.73 0.75 12.58
CA VAL A 75 20.44 1.44 12.56
C VAL A 75 20.64 2.96 12.59
N LYS A 76 20.26 3.61 11.48
CA LYS A 76 20.41 5.06 11.31
C LYS A 76 19.10 5.83 11.51
N ILE A 77 17.97 5.18 11.23
CA ILE A 77 16.62 5.74 11.31
C ILE A 77 15.74 4.76 12.07
N THR A 78 14.92 5.28 12.98
CA THR A 78 13.90 4.53 13.71
C THR A 78 12.65 5.37 13.86
N THR A 79 11.53 4.83 13.41
CA THR A 79 10.21 5.41 13.59
C THR A 79 9.46 4.69 14.72
N PRO A 80 9.09 5.40 15.80
CA PRO A 80 8.31 4.77 16.86
C PRO A 80 6.91 4.38 16.39
N VAL A 81 6.39 3.30 16.95
CA VAL A 81 5.04 2.82 16.66
C VAL A 81 4.06 3.22 17.75
N LEU A 82 2.81 3.38 17.34
CA LEU A 82 1.65 3.53 18.22
C LEU A 82 0.51 2.64 17.74
N ILE A 83 -0.45 2.39 18.62
CA ILE A 83 -1.70 1.73 18.27
C ILE A 83 -2.77 2.78 18.08
N THR A 84 -3.47 2.71 16.95
CA THR A 84 -4.71 3.44 16.73
C THR A 84 -5.88 2.46 16.79
N TRP A 85 -6.98 2.91 17.38
CA TRP A 85 -8.19 2.12 17.51
C TRP A 85 -9.24 2.66 16.56
N ASN A 86 -9.91 1.78 15.83
CA ASN A 86 -11.05 2.13 14.99
C ASN A 86 -12.05 0.97 14.98
N ASP A 87 -13.30 1.24 15.34
CA ASP A 87 -14.39 0.24 15.38
C ASP A 87 -14.03 -1.04 16.16
N GLY A 88 -13.37 -0.87 17.32
CA GLY A 88 -12.92 -1.98 18.16
C GLY A 88 -11.73 -2.78 17.62
N LYS A 89 -11.18 -2.43 16.45
CA LYS A 89 -9.95 -3.02 15.91
C LYS A 89 -8.75 -2.13 16.18
N SER A 90 -7.66 -2.73 16.64
CA SER A 90 -6.36 -2.07 16.78
C SER A 90 -5.61 -2.10 15.45
N ARG A 91 -4.82 -1.06 15.17
CA ARG A 91 -3.91 -0.98 14.03
C ARG A 91 -2.58 -0.40 14.45
N LEU A 92 -1.49 -1.08 14.08
CA LEU A 92 -0.14 -0.57 14.24
C LEU A 92 0.14 0.57 13.25
N CYS A 93 0.50 1.74 13.76
CA CYS A 93 0.89 2.90 12.96
C CYS A 93 2.31 3.35 13.32
N GLY A 94 3.17 3.49 12.31
CA GLY A 94 4.45 4.16 12.46
C GLY A 94 4.27 5.68 12.43
N ASP A 95 4.88 6.38 13.37
CA ASP A 95 4.88 7.85 13.40
C ASP A 95 5.88 8.44 12.39
N PHE A 96 5.51 8.42 11.12
CA PHE A 96 6.38 8.87 10.04
C PHE A 96 6.43 10.40 9.87
N ARG A 97 5.92 11.20 10.81
CA ARG A 97 5.89 12.67 10.66
C ARG A 97 7.29 13.26 10.44
N ALA A 98 8.27 12.86 11.27
CA ALA A 98 9.65 13.30 11.11
C ALA A 98 10.26 12.88 9.76
N LEU A 99 9.98 11.64 9.34
CA LEU A 99 10.43 11.11 8.04
C LEU A 99 9.80 11.88 6.87
N ASN A 100 8.50 12.15 6.93
CA ASN A 100 7.75 12.84 5.89
C ASN A 100 8.20 14.28 5.68
N ASN A 101 8.66 14.95 6.75
CA ASN A 101 9.22 16.30 6.66
C ASN A 101 10.57 16.33 5.91
N CYS A 102 11.33 15.23 5.98
CA CYS A 102 12.61 15.09 5.30
C CYS A 102 12.49 14.37 3.94
N THR A 103 11.30 13.90 3.56
CA THR A 103 11.07 13.10 2.35
C THR A 103 10.67 14.00 1.19
N LYS A 104 11.37 13.83 0.06
CA LYS A 104 11.05 14.50 -1.19
C LYS A 104 9.65 14.14 -1.64
N ALA A 105 8.80 15.14 -1.83
CA ALA A 105 7.42 14.93 -2.26
C ALA A 105 7.35 14.38 -3.69
N ASP A 106 6.58 13.32 -3.90
CA ASP A 106 6.21 12.86 -5.24
C ASP A 106 5.03 13.69 -5.73
N ARG A 107 5.26 14.57 -6.70
CA ARG A 107 4.26 15.51 -7.23
C ARG A 107 3.62 14.97 -8.51
N TYR A 108 3.20 13.71 -8.49
CA TYR A 108 2.41 13.17 -9.59
C TYR A 108 0.96 13.71 -9.51
N PRO A 109 0.40 14.26 -10.61
CA PRO A 109 -0.95 14.79 -10.58
C PRO A 109 -1.96 13.66 -10.36
N ILE A 110 -2.64 13.70 -9.22
CA ILE A 110 -3.82 12.86 -8.99
C ILE A 110 -4.94 13.43 -9.85
N LEU A 111 -5.57 12.58 -10.68
CA LEU A 111 -6.72 12.99 -11.49
C LEU A 111 -7.82 13.52 -10.57
N ARG A 112 -8.24 14.76 -10.80
CA ARG A 112 -9.34 15.36 -10.04
C ARG A 112 -10.64 14.63 -10.35
N ILE A 113 -11.51 14.53 -9.33
CA ILE A 113 -12.79 13.83 -9.41
C ILE A 113 -13.63 14.30 -10.63
N PRO A 114 -13.79 15.61 -10.94
CA PRO A 114 -14.59 16.04 -12.08
C PRO A 114 -14.08 15.47 -13.42
N HIS A 115 -12.76 15.50 -13.65
CA HIS A 115 -12.16 14.94 -14.86
C HIS A 115 -12.32 13.42 -14.96
N ALA A 116 -12.36 12.73 -13.81
CA ALA A 116 -12.68 11.30 -13.78
C ALA A 116 -14.16 11.07 -14.15
N LEU A 117 -15.08 11.89 -13.62
CA LEU A 117 -16.51 11.80 -13.87
C LEU A 117 -16.87 12.12 -15.33
N ASP A 118 -16.24 13.12 -15.96
CA ASP A 118 -16.45 13.44 -17.38
C ASP A 118 -16.15 12.25 -18.30
N LYS A 119 -15.14 11.45 -17.94
CA LYS A 119 -14.79 10.22 -18.68
C LYS A 119 -15.83 9.11 -18.44
N LEU A 120 -16.43 9.07 -17.25
CA LEU A 120 -17.45 8.09 -16.87
C LEU A 120 -18.84 8.43 -17.42
N ALA A 121 -19.15 9.71 -17.63
CA ALA A 121 -20.46 10.19 -18.08
C ALA A 121 -20.90 9.62 -19.45
N LYS A 122 -19.95 9.18 -20.29
CA LYS A 122 -20.22 8.56 -21.59
C LYS A 122 -20.27 7.03 -21.53
N ALA A 123 -20.07 6.42 -20.37
CA ALA A 123 -20.07 4.97 -20.22
C ALA A 123 -21.50 4.43 -20.09
N LYS A 124 -21.80 3.33 -20.79
CA LYS A 124 -23.11 2.65 -20.71
C LYS A 124 -23.21 1.69 -19.52
N CYS A 125 -22.07 1.23 -19.01
CA CYS A 125 -21.97 0.35 -17.85
C CYS A 125 -20.73 0.71 -17.05
N LEU A 126 -20.86 0.73 -15.72
CA LEU A 126 -19.78 0.99 -14.79
C LEU A 126 -19.54 -0.23 -13.91
N THR A 127 -18.28 -0.54 -13.65
CA THR A 127 -17.87 -1.57 -12.69
C THR A 127 -16.90 -0.97 -11.70
N LYS A 128 -17.13 -1.21 -10.41
CA LYS A 128 -16.26 -0.77 -9.32
C LYS A 128 -15.53 -1.98 -8.73
N MET A 129 -14.22 -1.85 -8.57
CA MET A 129 -13.37 -2.84 -7.90
C MET A 129 -12.52 -2.11 -6.89
N ASP A 130 -12.48 -2.60 -5.66
CA ASP A 130 -11.68 -2.04 -4.58
C ASP A 130 -10.55 -3.02 -4.22
N CYS A 131 -9.31 -2.53 -4.16
CA CYS A 131 -8.16 -3.40 -3.84
C CYS A 131 -8.09 -3.66 -2.33
N MET A 132 -8.05 -4.93 -1.93
CA MET A 132 -7.88 -5.28 -0.52
C MET A 132 -6.46 -4.94 -0.06
N LYS A 133 -6.34 -4.14 1.01
CA LYS A 133 -5.04 -3.70 1.58
C LYS A 133 -4.09 -3.16 0.49
N GLY A 134 -4.60 -2.36 -0.45
CA GLY A 134 -3.89 -1.94 -1.67
C GLY A 134 -2.50 -1.34 -1.43
N PHE A 135 -2.28 -0.66 -0.31
CA PHE A 135 -0.95 -0.15 0.05
C PHE A 135 0.09 -1.26 0.23
N HIS A 136 -0.24 -2.32 0.97
CA HIS A 136 0.68 -3.44 1.25
C HIS A 136 0.96 -4.32 0.02
N GLN A 137 0.20 -4.14 -1.07
CA GLN A 137 0.50 -4.81 -2.34
C GLN A 137 1.75 -4.22 -3.02
N ASN A 138 2.10 -2.97 -2.70
CA ASN A 138 3.31 -2.32 -3.21
C ASN A 138 4.55 -2.79 -2.45
N GLY A 139 5.51 -3.35 -3.18
CA GLY A 139 6.84 -3.64 -2.63
C GLY A 139 7.67 -2.37 -2.42
N VAL A 140 8.53 -2.40 -1.41
CA VAL A 140 9.53 -1.34 -1.15
C VAL A 140 10.89 -1.84 -1.66
N LYS A 141 11.69 -0.98 -2.29
CA LYS A 141 13.07 -1.37 -2.68
C LYS A 141 14.00 -1.38 -1.46
N THR A 142 15.03 -2.22 -1.52
CA THR A 142 15.99 -2.46 -0.42
C THR A 142 16.59 -1.18 0.18
N ASN A 143 16.94 -0.20 -0.65
CA ASN A 143 17.50 1.09 -0.18
C ASN A 143 16.50 1.90 0.68
N SER A 144 15.22 1.76 0.37
CA SER A 144 14.13 2.50 1.03
C SER A 144 13.61 1.77 2.28
N MET A 145 13.81 0.45 2.37
CA MET A 145 13.48 -0.34 3.56
C MET A 145 14.21 0.18 4.81
N GLU A 146 15.44 0.68 4.66
CA GLU A 146 16.20 1.25 5.78
C GLU A 146 15.58 2.52 6.34
N LEU A 147 14.88 3.30 5.50
CA LEU A 147 14.20 4.52 5.88
C LEU A 147 12.87 4.22 6.58
N LEU A 148 12.26 3.08 6.24
CA LEU A 148 11.00 2.59 6.80
C LEU A 148 11.22 1.61 7.96
N ARG A 149 12.23 1.86 8.79
CA ARG A 149 12.44 1.07 10.00
C ARG A 149 11.56 1.57 11.12
N ILE A 150 10.83 0.65 11.74
CA ILE A 150 10.03 0.91 12.92
C ILE A 150 10.65 0.31 14.17
N ILE A 151 10.43 0.96 15.31
CA ILE A 151 10.88 0.50 16.62
C ILE A 151 9.69 0.30 17.56
N SER A 152 9.63 -0.88 18.16
CA SER A 152 8.70 -1.20 19.25
C SER A 152 9.48 -1.54 20.53
N HIS A 153 8.77 -1.86 21.61
CA HIS A 153 9.38 -2.33 22.86
C HIS A 153 10.09 -3.69 22.71
N MET A 154 9.80 -4.45 21.66
CA MET A 154 10.40 -5.76 21.43
C MET A 154 11.71 -5.66 20.64
N SER A 155 11.66 -4.96 19.51
CA SER A 155 12.72 -4.98 18.49
C SER A 155 12.51 -3.88 17.46
N ILE A 156 13.48 -3.74 16.58
CA ILE A 156 13.40 -2.96 15.35
C ILE A 156 12.99 -3.89 14.19
N TYR A 157 12.11 -3.40 13.34
CA TYR A 157 11.62 -4.08 12.15
C TYR A 157 11.76 -3.15 10.94
N GLU A 158 11.88 -3.71 9.73
CA GLU A 158 11.89 -2.98 8.46
C GLU A 158 10.71 -3.40 7.60
N TYR A 159 10.02 -2.42 7.00
CA TYR A 159 8.93 -2.68 6.06
C TYR A 159 9.46 -3.20 4.73
N THR A 160 8.95 -4.34 4.28
CA THR A 160 9.18 -4.90 2.93
C THR A 160 8.10 -4.45 1.95
N ARG A 161 6.93 -4.09 2.48
CA ARG A 161 5.77 -3.54 1.76
C ARG A 161 5.46 -2.13 2.24
N MET A 162 4.73 -1.37 1.43
CA MET A 162 4.47 0.02 1.74
C MET A 162 3.64 0.17 3.04
N PRO A 163 4.13 0.90 4.06
CA PRO A 163 3.36 1.19 5.26
C PRO A 163 2.37 2.34 5.03
N PHE A 164 1.39 2.42 5.93
CA PHE A 164 0.52 3.59 6.02
C PHE A 164 1.25 4.80 6.59
N GLY A 165 0.77 6.01 6.24
CA GLY A 165 1.25 7.26 6.83
C GLY A 165 2.48 7.89 6.17
N ILE A 166 3.01 7.32 5.09
CA ILE A 166 4.11 7.92 4.31
C ILE A 166 3.58 8.90 3.26
N LYS A 167 4.21 10.07 3.15
CA LYS A 167 3.84 11.15 2.22
C LYS A 167 3.80 10.74 0.75
N LYS A 168 4.54 9.70 0.38
CA LYS A 168 4.61 9.17 -0.99
C LYS A 168 3.44 8.26 -1.39
N CYS A 169 2.51 7.94 -0.48
CA CYS A 169 1.49 6.91 -0.73
C CYS A 169 0.41 7.27 -1.75
N THR A 170 0.30 8.52 -2.19
CA THR A 170 -0.89 8.98 -2.93
C THR A 170 -0.83 8.79 -4.45
N SER A 171 0.28 8.28 -5.01
CA SER A 171 0.36 7.90 -6.43
C SER A 171 0.25 6.37 -6.57
N PRO A 172 -0.93 5.79 -6.88
CA PRO A 172 -1.15 4.35 -6.77
C PRO A 172 -0.63 3.53 -7.96
N LEU A 173 0.00 4.14 -8.97
CA LEU A 173 0.22 3.48 -10.27
C LEU A 173 1.65 3.69 -10.80
N PRO A 174 2.16 2.73 -11.59
CA PRO A 174 3.48 2.81 -12.21
C PRO A 174 3.71 4.13 -12.94
N LYS A 175 4.97 4.59 -12.93
CA LYS A 175 5.46 5.72 -13.72
C LYS A 175 5.46 5.43 -15.23
N ASP A 176 5.20 4.18 -15.60
CA ASP A 176 5.18 3.71 -16.98
C ASP A 176 3.74 3.84 -17.51
N ASP A 177 3.61 4.77 -18.44
CA ASP A 177 2.50 5.02 -19.34
C ASP A 177 1.23 5.63 -18.74
N GLY A 178 0.78 6.73 -19.35
CA GLY A 178 -0.51 7.39 -19.15
C GLY A 178 -1.75 6.53 -19.47
N HIS A 179 -1.69 5.23 -19.26
CA HIS A 179 -2.81 4.31 -19.21
C HIS A 179 -3.49 4.39 -17.84
N TYR A 180 -4.21 5.49 -17.60
CA TYR A 180 -5.53 5.31 -16.98
C TYR A 180 -6.22 4.19 -17.77
N ILE A 181 -6.73 3.17 -17.08
CA ILE A 181 -7.48 2.07 -17.70
C ILE A 181 -8.80 2.66 -18.25
N SER A 182 -8.71 3.36 -19.37
CA SER A 182 -9.81 3.82 -20.20
C SER A 182 -9.43 3.48 -21.64
N ARG A 183 -9.30 2.19 -21.96
CA ARG A 183 -9.26 1.77 -23.37
C ARG A 183 -10.68 1.88 -23.92
N ARG A 184 -10.85 2.82 -24.86
CA ARG A 184 -12.04 2.99 -25.69
C ARG A 184 -12.44 1.64 -26.28
N ASN A 185 -13.74 1.34 -26.32
CA ASN A 185 -14.31 0.79 -27.54
C ASN A 185 -15.80 1.08 -27.66
N THR A 186 -16.11 2.17 -28.36
CA THR A 186 -17.38 2.34 -29.03
C THR A 186 -17.42 1.44 -30.26
N ARG A 187 -18.47 0.59 -30.30
CA ARG A 187 -19.05 -0.14 -31.44
C ARG A 187 -18.68 -1.62 -31.60
N ARG A 188 -19.76 -2.37 -31.84
CA ARG A 188 -19.97 -3.80 -32.04
C ARG A 188 -19.87 -4.66 -30.77
N LEU A 189 -21.05 -4.83 -30.17
CA LEU A 189 -21.44 -6.03 -29.45
C LEU A 189 -21.13 -7.23 -30.34
N ASP A 190 -20.10 -7.98 -29.99
CA ASP A 190 -20.03 -9.39 -30.32
C ASP A 190 -19.25 -10.07 -29.20
N SER A 191 -19.98 -10.90 -28.41
CA SER A 191 -19.60 -12.04 -27.54
C SER A 191 -18.22 -12.10 -26.82
N SER A 192 -17.40 -11.04 -26.83
CA SER A 192 -15.98 -11.00 -26.47
C SER A 192 -15.68 -10.13 -25.24
N ILE A 193 -16.71 -9.61 -24.55
CA ILE A 193 -16.58 -8.85 -23.29
C ILE A 193 -15.89 -9.67 -22.19
N TYR A 194 -15.94 -11.01 -22.28
CA TYR A 194 -15.21 -11.91 -21.40
C TYR A 194 -13.70 -11.97 -21.65
N LEU A 195 -13.22 -11.72 -22.88
CA LEU A 195 -11.81 -11.86 -23.23
C LEU A 195 -10.97 -10.62 -22.90
N ARG A 196 -11.56 -9.43 -22.74
CA ARG A 196 -10.81 -8.20 -22.39
C ARG A 196 -10.67 -7.91 -20.89
N HIS A 197 -11.44 -8.60 -20.04
CA HIS A 197 -11.21 -8.59 -18.58
C HIS A 197 -9.92 -9.33 -18.20
N HIS A 198 -9.37 -10.18 -19.07
CA HIS A 198 -8.17 -10.97 -18.78
C HIS A 198 -6.86 -10.16 -18.74
N HIS A 199 -6.77 -8.99 -19.40
CA HIS A 199 -5.53 -8.20 -19.42
C HIS A 199 -5.38 -7.29 -18.19
N ILE A 200 -6.46 -6.65 -17.73
CA ILE A 200 -6.44 -5.80 -16.53
C ILE A 200 -6.12 -6.61 -15.26
N LEU A 201 -6.60 -7.85 -15.20
CA LEU A 201 -6.32 -8.78 -14.11
C LEU A 201 -4.93 -9.42 -14.19
N ARG A 202 -4.23 -9.33 -15.33
CA ARG A 202 -2.84 -9.81 -15.49
C ARG A 202 -1.82 -8.80 -14.96
N ASP A 203 -2.08 -7.51 -15.14
CA ASP A 203 -1.16 -6.43 -14.70
C ASP A 203 -1.33 -6.12 -13.20
N MET A 204 -2.54 -6.28 -12.68
CA MET A 204 -2.86 -6.19 -11.26
C MET A 204 -2.52 -7.51 -10.58
N GLY A 205 -1.23 -7.75 -10.28
CA GLY A 205 -0.72 -8.96 -9.62
C GLY A 205 -1.19 -9.17 -8.17
N GLY A 206 -2.40 -8.74 -7.82
CA GLY A 206 -2.95 -8.82 -6.47
C GLY A 206 -4.48 -8.88 -6.43
N PRO A 207 -5.03 -9.46 -5.35
CA PRO A 207 -6.45 -9.74 -5.26
C PRO A 207 -7.28 -8.49 -4.93
N CYS A 208 -8.38 -8.32 -5.65
CA CYS A 208 -9.35 -7.23 -5.55
C CYS A 208 -10.69 -7.74 -4.98
N ALA A 209 -11.52 -6.85 -4.43
CA ALA A 209 -12.89 -7.12 -4.00
C ALA A 209 -13.88 -6.45 -4.97
N VAL A 210 -15.01 -7.10 -5.26
CA VAL A 210 -16.06 -6.57 -6.14
C VAL A 210 -17.28 -6.19 -5.32
N HIS A 211 -17.84 -5.01 -5.57
CA HIS A 211 -19.19 -4.65 -5.12
C HIS A 211 -20.05 -4.32 -6.34
N ARG A 212 -21.24 -4.92 -6.42
CA ARG A 212 -22.21 -4.70 -7.49
C ARG A 212 -23.25 -3.70 -6.97
N GLN A 213 -23.31 -2.52 -7.56
CA GLN A 213 -24.45 -1.63 -7.38
C GLN A 213 -25.21 -1.54 -8.71
N SER A 214 -26.48 -1.93 -8.71
CA SER A 214 -27.41 -1.66 -9.79
C SER A 214 -27.88 -0.22 -9.63
N THR A 215 -27.62 0.63 -10.60
CA THR A 215 -28.30 1.92 -10.72
C THR A 215 -29.67 1.65 -11.36
N ASN A 216 -30.74 2.02 -10.67
CA ASN A 216 -32.05 2.24 -11.28
C ASN A 216 -31.99 3.45 -12.22
#